data_AF-A0A3C2C1N0-F1
#
_entry.id   AF-A0A3C2C1N0-F1
#
_cell.length_a   1.000
_cell.length_b   1.000
_cell.length_c   1.000
_cell.angle_alpha   90.00
_cell.angle_beta   90.00
_cell.angle_gamma   90.00
#
_symmetry.space_group_name_H-M   'P 1'
#
loop_
_entity.id
_entity.type
_entity.pdbx_description
1 polymer ?
#
loop_
_entity_poly.entity_id
_entity_poly.type
_entity_poly.pdbx_seq_one_letter_code
_entity_poly.pdbx_strand_id
1 'polypeptide(L)'
;MDIILNLTLNNEKATQQFSQQLAQCTQNINHAIVIYLEGDLGAGKTTLARGFIQSFGFDRVKSPTYSLVESYQNDIINIHHFDCYR
;
A
#
# COMPACT_ATOMS: atom_id res chain seq x y z
N MET A 1 -2.70 17.20 -16.45
CA MET A 1 -4.07 17.28 -15.91
C MET A 1 -4.18 16.14 -14.95
N ASP A 2 -4.28 16.46 -13.67
CA ASP A 2 -4.26 15.45 -12.62
C ASP A 2 -5.68 14.98 -12.36
N ILE A 3 -5.85 13.68 -12.11
CA ILE A 3 -7.14 13.09 -11.73
C ILE A 3 -7.17 13.03 -10.21
N ILE A 4 -8.11 13.76 -9.59
CA ILE A 4 -8.27 13.81 -8.14
C ILE A 4 -9.53 13.06 -7.76
N LEU A 5 -9.39 12.10 -6.84
CA LEU A 5 -10.49 11.34 -6.25
C LEU A 5 -10.52 11.60 -4.74
N ASN A 6 -11.63 12.12 -4.22
CA ASN A 6 -11.83 12.35 -2.79
C ASN A 6 -12.68 11.21 -2.20
N LEU A 7 -12.17 10.53 -1.18
CA LEU A 7 -12.83 9.41 -0.51
C LEU A 7 -12.79 9.61 1.01
N THR A 8 -13.85 9.17 1.69
CA THR A 8 -13.91 9.15 3.17
C THR A 8 -13.93 7.71 3.65
N LEU A 9 -12.91 7.32 4.41
CA LEU A 9 -12.74 5.97 4.97
C LEU A 9 -13.00 6.01 6.48
N ASN A 10 -14.23 5.72 6.89
CA ASN A 10 -14.70 5.95 8.27
C ASN A 10 -14.14 4.98 9.32
N ASN A 11 -13.44 3.93 8.90
CA ASN A 11 -12.88 2.92 9.81
C ASN A 11 -11.78 2.11 9.12
N GLU A 12 -11.10 1.28 9.92
CA GLU A 12 -10.03 0.40 9.44
C GLU A 12 -10.51 -0.56 8.34
N LYS A 13 -11.71 -1.13 8.48
CA LYS A 13 -12.28 -2.05 7.49
C LYS A 13 -12.47 -1.38 6.13
N ALA A 14 -12.94 -0.13 6.10
CA ALA A 14 -13.08 0.65 4.87
C ALA A 14 -11.71 0.89 4.21
N THR A 15 -10.68 1.15 5.01
CA THR A 15 -9.30 1.29 4.53
C THR A 15 -8.76 -0.01 3.92
N GLN A 16 -9.04 -1.15 4.57
CA GLN A 16 -8.68 -2.47 4.05
C GLN A 16 -9.40 -2.77 2.72
N GLN A 17 -10.70 -2.50 2.63
CA GLN A 17 -11.47 -2.68 1.38
C GLN A 17 -10.93 -1.80 0.25
N PHE A 18 -10.64 -0.54 0.54
CA PHE A 18 -10.05 0.37 -0.44
C PHE A 18 -8.67 -0.12 -0.90
N SER A 19 -7.84 -0.62 0.00
CA SER A 19 -6.52 -1.18 -0.36
C SER A 19 -6.60 -2.36 -1.34
N GLN A 20 -7.63 -3.20 -1.20
CA GLN A 20 -7.89 -4.34 -2.09
C GLN A 20 -8.33 -3.87 -3.48
N GLN A 21 -9.23 -2.88 -3.54
CA GLN A 21 -9.66 -2.28 -4.80
C GLN A 21 -8.49 -1.61 -5.53
N LEU A 22 -7.65 -0.87 -4.78
CA LEU A 22 -6.46 -0.25 -5.32
C LEU A 22 -5.50 -1.30 -5.90
N ALA A 23 -5.25 -2.40 -5.18
CA ALA A 23 -4.42 -3.51 -5.66
C ALA A 23 -4.98 -4.11 -6.96
N GLN A 24 -6.29 -4.36 -7.04
CA GLN A 24 -6.94 -4.88 -8.26
C GLN A 24 -6.73 -3.97 -9.48
N CYS A 25 -6.79 -2.66 -9.31
CA CYS A 25 -6.52 -1.70 -10.39
C CYS A 25 -5.08 -1.81 -10.94
N THR A 26 -4.13 -2.32 -10.14
CA THR A 26 -2.72 -2.42 -10.52
C THR A 26 -2.33 -3.74 -11.19
N GLN A 27 -3.15 -4.79 -11.10
CA GLN A 27 -2.77 -6.15 -11.53
C GLN A 27 -2.47 -6.29 -13.03
N ASN A 28 -3.09 -5.47 -13.88
CA ASN A 28 -2.93 -5.55 -15.34
C ASN A 28 -1.95 -4.50 -15.89
N ILE A 29 -1.15 -3.88 -15.02
CA ILE A 29 -0.20 -2.84 -15.41
C ILE A 29 1.18 -3.47 -15.60
N ASN A 30 1.68 -3.40 -16.84
CA ASN A 30 2.95 -4.05 -17.24
C ASN A 30 4.20 -3.20 -16.96
N HIS A 31 4.09 -2.18 -16.11
CA HIS A 31 5.21 -1.31 -15.73
C HIS A 31 5.19 -1.05 -14.22
N ALA A 32 6.33 -0.62 -13.68
CA ALA A 32 6.44 -0.31 -12.26
C ALA A 32 5.53 0.86 -11.87
N ILE A 33 4.79 0.70 -10.78
CA ILE A 33 3.94 1.74 -10.19
C ILE A 33 4.60 2.20 -8.91
N VAL A 34 4.68 3.52 -8.73
CA VAL A 34 5.14 4.13 -7.49
C VAL A 34 3.96 4.80 -6.82
N ILE A 35 3.63 4.36 -5.60
CA ILE A 35 2.54 4.90 -4.81
C ILE A 35 3.13 5.65 -3.62
N TYR A 36 2.92 6.97 -3.59
CA TYR A 36 3.29 7.81 -2.46
C TYR A 36 2.13 7.83 -1.46
N LEU A 37 2.43 7.55 -0.19
CA LEU A 37 1.47 7.65 0.91
C LEU A 37 1.89 8.81 1.81
N GLU A 38 1.13 9.90 1.75
CA GLU A 38 1.42 11.13 2.49
C GLU A 38 0.38 11.39 3.57
N GLY A 39 0.80 12.00 4.68
CA GLY A 39 -0.05 12.34 5.81
C GLY A 39 0.67 12.23 7.14
N ASP A 40 0.03 12.69 8.21
CA ASP A 40 0.62 12.78 9.55
C ASP A 40 0.86 11.41 10.21
N LEU A 41 1.57 11.42 11.34
CA LEU A 41 1.71 10.25 12.20
C LEU A 41 0.31 9.79 12.66
N GLY A 42 0.02 8.50 12.46
CA GLY A 42 -1.30 7.95 12.77
C GLY A 42 -2.36 8.12 11.67
N ALA A 43 -2.06 8.75 10.53
CA ALA A 43 -3.00 8.91 9.41
C ALA A 43 -3.45 7.60 8.72
N GLY A 44 -2.88 6.44 9.10
CA GLY A 44 -3.26 5.14 8.53
C GLY A 44 -2.47 4.68 7.31
N LYS A 45 -1.37 5.36 6.95
CA LYS A 45 -0.49 4.99 5.83
C LYS A 45 -0.06 3.51 5.85
N THR A 46 0.47 3.04 6.97
CA THR A 46 0.90 1.64 7.14
C THR A 46 -0.25 0.66 7.05
N THR A 47 -1.45 1.03 7.49
CA THR A 47 -2.66 0.20 7.38
C THR A 47 -3.05 0.01 5.91
N LEU A 48 -3.02 1.09 5.12
CA LEU A 48 -3.29 1.05 3.69
C LEU A 48 -2.23 0.20 2.94
N ALA A 49 -0.94 0.44 3.20
CA ALA A 49 0.16 -0.31 2.60
C ALA A 49 0.06 -1.81 2.92
N ARG A 50 -0.25 -2.16 4.18
CA ARG A 50 -0.46 -3.55 4.61
C ARG A 50 -1.57 -4.23 3.84
N GLY A 51 -2.75 -3.62 3.76
CA GLY A 51 -3.87 -4.22 3.05
C GLY A 51 -3.60 -4.38 1.54
N PHE A 52 -2.89 -3.42 0.95
CA PHE A 52 -2.47 -3.50 -0.46
C PHE A 52 -1.54 -4.70 -0.68
N ILE A 53 -0.49 -4.84 0.13
CA ILE A 53 0.49 -5.95 0.02
C ILE A 53 -0.18 -7.30 0.29
N GLN A 54 -1.05 -7.39 1.31
CA GLN A 54 -1.80 -8.61 1.63
C GLN A 54 -2.70 -9.07 0.46
N SER A 55 -3.19 -8.14 -0.36
CA SER A 55 -4.01 -8.46 -1.54
C SER A 55 -3.25 -9.26 -2.62
N PHE A 56 -1.91 -9.31 -2.52
CA PHE A 56 -1.05 -10.12 -3.38
C PHE A 56 -0.57 -11.44 -2.73
N GLY A 57 -1.15 -11.83 -1.60
CA GLY A 57 -0.91 -13.13 -0.97
C GLY A 57 0.20 -13.15 0.10
N PHE A 58 0.62 -11.99 0.61
CA PHE A 58 1.60 -11.91 1.69
C PHE A 58 0.93 -11.75 3.06
N ASP A 59 0.94 -12.77 3.91
CA ASP A 59 0.21 -12.74 5.19
C ASP A 59 0.82 -11.77 6.23
N ARG A 60 2.15 -11.74 6.32
CA ARG A 60 2.88 -10.95 7.32
C ARG A 60 3.53 -9.73 6.68
N VAL A 61 2.92 -8.57 6.89
CA VAL A 61 3.48 -7.28 6.47
C VAL A 61 3.91 -6.48 7.70
N LYS A 62 5.21 -6.21 7.82
CA LYS A 62 5.81 -5.40 8.88
C LYS A 62 6.03 -3.97 8.37
N SER A 63 5.94 -2.99 9.26
CA SER A 63 6.36 -1.62 8.91
C SER A 63 7.90 -1.59 8.89
N PRO A 64 8.54 -1.12 7.81
CA PRO A 64 10.00 -1.04 7.69
C PRO A 64 10.60 0.14 8.46
N THR A 65 10.05 0.44 9.65
CA THR A 65 10.43 1.62 10.45
C THR A 65 11.93 1.64 10.82
N TYR A 66 12.61 0.49 10.79
CA TYR A 66 14.06 0.38 11.06
C TYR A 66 14.89 -0.05 9.84
N SER A 67 14.29 -0.72 8.86
CA SER A 67 14.99 -1.23 7.67
C SER A 67 14.95 -0.26 6.48
N LEU A 68 14.19 0.84 6.57
CA LEU A 68 13.85 1.80 5.50
C LEU A 68 13.01 1.18 4.37
N VAL A 69 13.31 -0.05 3.99
CA VAL A 69 12.59 -0.84 3.00
C VAL A 69 12.33 -2.26 3.49
N GLU A 70 11.14 -2.78 3.19
CA GLU A 70 10.84 -4.21 3.25
C GLU A 70 10.38 -4.67 1.86
N SER A 71 10.91 -5.79 1.38
CA SER A 71 10.59 -6.32 0.05
C SER A 71 9.74 -7.58 0.16
N TYR A 72 8.67 -7.64 -0.62
CA TYR A 72 7.73 -8.75 -0.72
C TYR A 72 7.77 -9.27 -2.15
N GLN A 73 8.21 -10.51 -2.34
CA GLN A 73 8.41 -11.09 -3.67
C GLN A 73 7.75 -12.47 -3.74
N ASN A 74 7.02 -12.71 -4.81
CA ASN A 74 6.47 -14.01 -5.18
C ASN A 74 6.46 -14.15 -6.71
N ASP A 75 5.92 -15.24 -7.22
CA ASP A 75 5.89 -15.52 -8.67
C ASP A 75 5.04 -14.52 -9.48
N ILE A 76 4.21 -13.71 -8.81
CA ILE A 76 3.24 -12.81 -9.43
C ILE A 76 3.73 -11.36 -9.39
N ILE A 77 4.35 -10.93 -8.29
CA ILE A 77 4.70 -9.52 -8.07
C ILE A 77 5.91 -9.33 -7.16
N ASN A 78 6.60 -8.22 -7.39
CA ASN A 78 7.64 -7.68 -6.51
C ASN A 78 7.16 -6.33 -5.95
N ILE A 79 7.03 -6.22 -4.63
CA ILE A 79 6.61 -4.99 -3.94
C ILE A 79 7.72 -4.56 -2.98
N HIS A 80 8.10 -3.29 -3.06
CA HIS A 80 9.03 -2.65 -2.13
C HIS A 80 8.27 -1.61 -1.31
N HIS A 81 8.10 -1.88 -0.01
CA HIS A 81 7.46 -0.98 0.94
C HIS A 81 8.53 -0.11 1.58
N PHE A 82 8.46 1.20 1.39
CA PHE A 82 9.37 2.16 1.99
C PHE A 82 8.67 2.95 3.10
N ASP A 83 9.37 3.16 4.21
CA ASP A 83 8.93 4.05 5.30
C ASP A 83 10.04 5.09 5.54
N CYS A 84 9.91 6.23 4.86
CA CYS A 84 10.88 7.32 4.84
C CYS A 84 10.61 8.36 5.94
N TYR A 85 9.95 7.99 7.05
CA TYR A 85 9.75 8.91 8.19
C TYR A 85 11.09 9.36 8.83
N ARG A 86 12.19 8.66 8.54
CA ARG A 86 13.55 9.06 8.94
C ARG A 86 14.25 9.84 7.85
#